data_AF-A0A2B8G6V0-F1
#
_entry.id   AF-A0A2B8G6V0-F1
#
_cell.length_a   1.000
_cell.length_b   1.000
_cell.length_c   1.000
_cell.angle_alpha   90.00
_cell.angle_beta   90.00
_cell.angle_gamma   90.00
#
_symmetry.space_group_name_H-M   'P 1'
#
loop_
_entity.id
_entity.type
_entity.pdbx_description
1 polymer ?
#
loop_
_entity_poly.entity_id
_entity_poly.type
_entity_poly.pdbx_seq_one_letter_code
_entity_poly.pdbx_strand_id
1 'polypeptide(L)' 'MKFESMEHIKIVLDNYLGHYNRKRIKVQLKGMSPVQYRTHIQMVA' A
#
# COMPACT_ATOMS: atom_id res chain seq x y z
N MET A 1 -5.89 17.05 -11.26
CA MET A 1 -4.48 16.62 -11.42
C MET A 1 -4.22 16.46 -12.91
N LYS A 2 -3.23 17.18 -13.46
CA LYS A 2 -2.70 16.89 -14.79
C LYS A 2 -1.42 16.08 -14.58
N PHE A 3 -1.28 15.00 -15.34
CA PHE A 3 -0.02 14.27 -15.39
C PHE A 3 0.86 14.92 -16.46
N GLU A 4 2.12 15.16 -16.10
CA GLU A 4 3.04 15.94 -16.95
C GLU A 4 3.81 15.05 -17.93
N SER A 5 3.93 13.75 -17.63
CA SER A 5 4.57 12.76 -18.49
C SER A 5 4.24 11.33 -18.02
N MET A 6 4.58 10.34 -18.84
CA MET A 6 4.53 8.94 -18.45
C MET A 6 5.42 8.63 -17.24
N GLU A 7 6.53 9.34 -17.09
CA GLU A 7 7.43 9.18 -15.95
C GLU A 7 6.80 9.70 -14.66
N HIS A 8 6.10 10.83 -14.74
CA HIS A 8 5.32 11.36 -13.61
C HIS A 8 4.23 10.35 -13.18
N ILE A 9 3.57 9.69 -14.13
CA ILE A 9 2.56 8.66 -13.81
C ILE A 9 3.17 7.50 -13.03
N LYS A 10 4.34 6.99 -13.43
CA LYS A 10 5.03 5.91 -12.71
C LYS A 10 5.36 6.30 -11.28
N ILE A 11 5.92 7.50 -11.07
CA ILE A 11 6.28 8.00 -9.75
C ILE A 11 5.03 8.10 -8.85
N VAL A 12 3.92 8.63 -9.37
CA VAL A 12 2.67 8.73 -8.62
C VAL A 12 2.13 7.34 -8.29
N LEU A 13 2.19 6.40 -9.22
CA LEU A 13 1.73 5.03 -9.01
C LEU A 13 2.57 4.31 -7.94
N ASP A 14 3.90 4.42 -7.99
CA ASP A 14 4.78 3.81 -7.00
C ASP A 14 4.56 4.39 -5.60
N ASN A 15 4.37 5.71 -5.52
CA ASN A 15 4.02 6.38 -4.27
C ASN A 15 2.66 5.91 -3.74
N TYR A 16 1.66 5.78 -4.61
CA TYR A 16 0.34 5.27 -4.23
C TYR A 16 0.42 3.82 -3.75
N LEU A 17 1.12 2.94 -4.46
CA LEU A 17 1.32 1.54 -4.08
C LEU A 17 2.05 1.42 -2.74
N GLY A 18 3.10 2.23 -2.54
CA GLY A 18 3.83 2.29 -1.28
C GLY A 18 2.95 2.73 -0.12
N HIS A 19 2.17 3.81 -0.31
CA HIS A 19 1.21 4.30 0.68
C HIS A 19 0.13 3.25 0.98
N TYR A 20 -0.48 2.68 -0.05
CA TYR A 20 -1.55 1.69 0.09
C TYR A 20 -1.07 0.46 0.87
N ASN A 21 0.13 -0.05 0.57
CA ASN A 21 0.64 -1.25 1.21
C ASN A 21 1.08 -1.06 2.67
N ARG A 22 1.59 0.13 3.02
CA ARG A 22 2.22 0.37 4.34
C ARG A 22 1.42 1.25 5.27
N LYS A 23 0.69 2.24 4.76
CA LYS A 23 0.04 3.28 5.56
C LYS A 23 -1.48 3.11 5.64
N ARG A 24 -2.11 2.46 4.65
CA ARG A 24 -3.56 2.26 4.65
C ARG A 24 -3.96 1.21 5.69
N ILE A 25 -4.52 1.66 6.79
CA ILE A 25 -5.11 0.80 7.82
C ILE A 25 -6.52 0.39 7.40
N LYS A 26 -6.86 -0.89 7.56
CA LYS A 26 -8.19 -1.43 7.23
C LYS A 26 -8.79 -2.15 8.44
N VAL A 27 -10.04 -1.85 8.78
CA VAL A 27 -10.78 -2.51 9.88
C VAL A 27 -10.89 -4.02 9.64
N GLN A 28 -11.17 -4.44 8.42
CA GLN A 28 -11.18 -5.86 8.00
C GLN A 28 -9.83 -6.57 8.19
N LEU A 29 -8.72 -5.83 8.26
CA LEU A 29 -7.38 -6.37 8.56
C LEU A 29 -7.03 -6.23 10.04
N LYS A 30 -8.04 -6.16 10.92
CA LYS A 30 -7.87 -5.97 12.37
C LYS A 30 -7.02 -4.74 12.72
N GLY A 31 -7.15 -3.66 11.94
CA GLY A 31 -6.37 -2.44 12.15
C GLY A 31 -4.93 -2.50 11.62
N MET A 32 -4.54 -3.54 10.88
CA MET A 32 -3.22 -3.64 10.26
C MET A 32 -3.19 -3.00 8.86
N SER A 33 -2.00 -2.59 8.43
CA SER A 33 -1.71 -2.34 7.00
C SER A 33 -1.65 -3.66 6.22
N PRO A 34 -1.82 -3.64 4.88
CA PRO A 34 -1.71 -4.84 4.06
C PRO A 34 -0.41 -5.63 4.25
N VAL A 35 0.73 -4.96 4.39
CA VAL A 35 2.02 -5.64 4.64
C VAL A 35 2.02 -6.30 6.01
N GLN A 36 1.63 -5.57 7.07
CA GLN A 36 1.59 -6.11 8.42
C GLN A 36 0.65 -7.32 8.53
N TYR A 37 -0.51 -7.26 7.87
CA TYR A 37 -1.45 -8.38 7.86
C TYR A 37 -0.86 -9.63 7.21
N ARG A 38 -0.19 -9.49 6.05
CA ARG A 38 0.47 -10.64 5.39
C ARG A 38 1.55 -11.26 6.28
N THR A 39 2.40 -10.44 6.89
CA THR A 39 3.44 -10.91 7.81
C THR A 39 2.85 -11.59 9.05
N HIS A 40 1.77 -11.04 9.61
CA HIS A 40 1.06 -11.65 10.75
C HIS A 40 0.51 -13.03 10.40
N ILE A 41 -0.17 -13.19 9.26
CA ILE A 41 -0.69 -14.49 8.82
C ILE A 41 0.43 -15.50 8.57
N GLN A 42 1.57 -15.06 8.02
CA GLN A 42 2.73 -15.94 7.78
C GLN A 42 3.41 -16.44 9.07
N MET A 43 3.36 -15.67 10.16
CA MET A 43 3.95 -16.07 11.45
C MET A 43 3.01 -16.89 12.33
N VAL A 44 1.70 -16.78 12.09
CA VAL A 44 0.66 -17.49 12.86
C VAL A 44 0.29 -18.84 12.22
N ALA A 45 0.52 -18.98 10.91
CA ALA A 45 0.45 -20.27 10.20
C ALA A 45 1.67 -21.14 10.51
#